data_AF-A0A8T5HCY4-F1
#
_entry.id   AF-A0A8T5HCY4-F1
#
_cell.length_a   1.000
_cell.length_b   1.000
_cell.length_c   1.000
_cell.angle_alpha   90.00
_cell.angle_beta   90.00
_cell.angle_gamma   90.00
#
_symmetry.space_group_name_H-M   'P 1'
#
loop_
_entity.id
_entity.type
_entity.pdbx_description
1 polymer ?
#
loop_
_entity_poly.entity_id
_entity_poly.type
_entity_poly.pdbx_seq_one_letter_code
_entity_poly.pdbx_strand_id
1 'polypeptide(L)'
;MNKSKILGIVIIMLLLLFVAFAVYKFSDAPSVCYDSAEIDPVTDEIKPVGGCNPEYGSVLSEMTLPFILWLIIFVISLVLYSKSKK
;
A
#
# COMPACT_ATOMS: atom_id res chain seq x y z
N MET A 1 5.92 2.55 -33.25
CA MET A 1 5.65 1.51 -32.22
C MET A 1 4.15 1.31 -32.10
N ASN A 2 3.63 0.08 -32.07
CA ASN A 2 2.17 -0.16 -32.06
C ASN A 2 1.53 0.45 -30.80
N LYS A 3 0.42 1.18 -30.94
CA LYS A 3 -0.26 1.87 -29.81
C LYS A 3 -0.55 0.92 -28.63
N SER A 4 -0.96 -0.32 -28.92
CA SER A 4 -1.15 -1.36 -27.89
C SER A 4 0.14 -1.70 -27.13
N LYS A 5 1.31 -1.74 -27.78
CA LYS A 5 2.60 -1.99 -27.10
C LYS A 5 2.96 -0.85 -26.15
N ILE A 6 2.71 0.40 -26.53
CA ILE A 6 2.94 1.57 -25.68
C ILE A 6 2.05 1.50 -24.43
N LEU A 7 0.74 1.28 -24.61
CA LEU A 7 -0.21 1.15 -23.49
C LEU A 7 0.16 0.00 -22.53
N GLY A 8 0.64 -1.13 -23.06
CA GLY A 8 1.15 -2.23 -22.25
C GLY A 8 2.34 -1.84 -21.38
N ILE A 9 3.32 -1.10 -21.95
CA ILE A 9 4.47 -0.59 -21.20
C ILE A 9 4.03 0.38 -20.10
N VAL A 10 3.08 1.28 -20.40
CA VAL A 10 2.53 2.23 -19.42
C VAL A 10 1.87 1.51 -18.25
N ILE A 11 1.08 0.46 -18.51
CA ILE A 11 0.44 -0.34 -17.45
C ILE A 11 1.49 -1.02 -16.56
N ILE A 12 2.52 -1.62 -17.14
CA ILE A 12 3.61 -2.28 -16.39
C ILE A 12 4.36 -1.24 -15.54
N MET A 13 4.68 -0.08 -16.12
CA MET A 13 5.35 0.99 -15.39
C MET A 13 4.52 1.51 -14.22
N LEU A 14 3.21 1.70 -14.39
CA LEU A 14 2.32 2.11 -13.31
C LEU A 14 2.35 1.09 -12.17
N LEU A 15 2.29 -0.21 -12.48
CA LEU A 15 2.36 -1.30 -11.50
C LEU A 15 3.68 -1.28 -10.72
N LEU A 16 4.80 -1.10 -11.42
CA LEU A 16 6.12 -1.02 -10.79
C LEU A 16 6.22 0.19 -9.85
N LEU A 17 5.73 1.35 -10.27
CA LEU A 17 5.69 2.56 -9.44
C LEU A 17 4.83 2.35 -8.19
N PHE A 18 3.69 1.65 -8.33
CA PHE A 18 2.82 1.35 -7.21
C PHE A 18 3.51 0.47 -6.15
N VAL A 19 4.13 -0.63 -6.60
CA VAL A 19 4.87 -1.53 -5.70
C VAL A 19 6.04 -0.79 -5.05
N ALA A 20 6.80 -0.01 -5.81
CA ALA A 20 7.91 0.78 -5.28
C ALA A 20 7.45 1.79 -4.22
N PHE A 21 6.33 2.50 -4.47
CA PHE A 21 5.76 3.44 -3.52
C PHE A 21 5.27 2.75 -2.24
N ALA A 22 4.60 1.60 -2.36
CA ALA A 22 4.18 0.83 -1.21
C ALA A 22 5.38 0.37 -0.38
N VAL A 23 6.40 -0.22 -1.01
CA VAL A 23 7.63 -0.63 -0.33
C VAL A 23 8.29 0.55 0.35
N TYR A 24 8.39 1.70 -0.31
CA TYR A 24 8.92 2.93 0.28
C TYR A 24 8.15 3.33 1.54
N LYS A 25 6.82 3.44 1.47
CA LYS A 25 5.98 3.83 2.61
C LYS A 25 6.06 2.86 3.78
N PHE A 26 6.13 1.55 3.52
CA PHE A 26 6.30 0.56 4.57
C PHE A 26 7.72 0.52 5.16
N SER A 27 8.74 0.91 4.38
CA SER A 27 10.13 0.98 4.83
C SER A 27 10.44 2.26 5.60
N ASP A 28 9.75 3.36 5.28
CA ASP A 28 9.88 4.68 5.91
C ASP A 28 8.97 4.81 7.15
N ALA A 29 8.10 3.83 7.39
CA ALA A 29 7.24 3.81 8.57
C ALA A 29 8.10 3.78 9.85
N PRO A 30 7.88 4.70 10.80
CA PRO A 30 8.69 4.75 12.01
C PRO A 30 8.53 3.46 12.80
N SER A 31 9.65 2.80 13.07
CA SER A 31 9.69 1.63 13.96
C SER A 31 9.63 2.10 15.41
N VAL A 32 8.45 2.54 15.85
CA VAL A 32 8.18 2.75 17.27
C VAL A 32 7.87 1.37 17.85
N CYS A 33 8.77 0.86 18.69
CA CYS A 33 8.54 -0.35 19.45
C CYS A 33 8.12 0.10 20.86
N TYR A 34 6.89 -0.21 21.23
CA TYR A 34 6.46 0.00 22.60
C TYR A 34 6.87 -1.23 23.41
N ASP A 35 7.80 -1.05 24.34
CA ASP A 35 8.04 -2.01 25.43
C ASP A 35 7.03 -1.72 26.54
N SER A 36 5.75 -1.96 26.24
CA SER A 36 4.68 -1.87 27.23
C SER A 36 4.17 -3.26 27.56
N ALA A 37 3.82 -3.46 28.82
CA ALA A 37 2.96 -4.54 29.22
C ALA A 37 1.70 -3.91 29.83
N GLU A 38 0.53 -4.29 29.33
CA GLU A 38 -0.72 -3.91 29.97
C GLU A 38 -1.12 -5.01 30.94
N ILE A 39 -1.67 -4.61 32.08
CA ILE A 39 -2.29 -5.53 33.02
C ILE A 39 -3.71 -5.76 32.50
N ASP A 40 -4.06 -7.01 32.21
CA ASP A 40 -5.44 -7.36 31.87
C ASP A 40 -6.34 -7.09 33.09
N PRO A 41 -7.31 -6.17 33.01
CA PRO A 41 -8.11 -5.76 34.15
C PRO A 41 -9.06 -6.86 34.66
N VAL A 42 -9.16 -7.99 33.95
CA VAL A 42 -10.03 -9.13 34.31
C VAL A 42 -9.23 -10.25 34.97
N THR A 43 -7.98 -10.47 34.55
CA THR A 43 -7.16 -11.59 35.02
C THR A 43 -5.96 -11.18 35.87
N ASP A 44 -5.69 -9.88 35.99
CA ASP A 44 -4.47 -9.31 36.61
C ASP A 44 -3.16 -9.85 36.00
N GLU A 45 -3.24 -10.50 34.84
CA GLU A 45 -2.08 -11.00 34.13
C GLU A 45 -1.39 -9.86 33.37
N ILE A 46 -0.06 -9.82 33.49
CA ILE A 46 0.78 -8.93 32.69
C ILE A 46 0.80 -9.47 31.26
N LYS A 47 0.04 -8.84 30.36
CA LYS A 47 0.09 -9.15 28.94
C LYS A 47 1.16 -8.29 28.29
N PRO A 48 2.13 -8.89 27.57
CA PRO A 48 3.06 -8.11 26.77
C PRO A 48 2.27 -7.41 25.68
N VAL A 49 2.16 -6.08 25.77
CA VAL A 49 1.69 -5.20 24.69
C VAL A 49 2.94 -4.68 24.00
N GLY A 50 3.71 -5.65 23.50
CA GLY A 50 4.99 -5.46 22.85
C GLY A 50 4.88 -5.79 21.38
N GLY A 51 5.31 -4.85 20.53
CA GLY A 51 5.33 -5.01 19.09
C GLY A 51 5.91 -3.74 18.46
N CYS A 52 6.68 -3.92 17.40
CA CYS A 52 7.06 -2.80 16.55
C CYS A 52 5.93 -2.53 15.55
N ASN A 53 5.81 -1.28 15.11
CA ASN A 53 4.89 -0.83 14.05
C ASN A 53 3.38 -0.72 14.38
N PRO A 54 2.98 -0.16 15.53
CA PRO A 54 1.57 0.13 15.83
C PRO A 54 0.96 1.18 14.88
N GLU A 55 1.82 2.00 14.25
CA GLU A 55 1.43 2.99 13.25
C GLU A 55 1.25 2.42 11.83
N TYR A 56 1.35 1.10 11.60
CA TYR A 56 1.04 0.56 10.27
C TYR A 56 -0.39 0.88 9.83
N GLY A 57 -1.32 1.00 10.77
CA GLY A 57 -2.68 1.47 10.51
C GLY A 57 -2.73 2.91 9.99
N SER A 58 -1.87 3.80 10.48
CA SER A 58 -1.81 5.19 9.99
C SER A 58 -1.21 5.25 8.58
N VAL A 59 -0.15 4.47 8.30
CA VAL A 59 0.42 4.34 6.95
C VAL A 59 -0.63 3.85 5.95
N LEU A 60 -1.41 2.83 6.31
CA LEU A 60 -2.52 2.32 5.48
C LEU A 60 -3.60 3.40 5.25
N SER A 61 -3.95 4.16 6.28
CA SER A 61 -4.93 5.24 6.17
C SER A 61 -4.45 6.35 5.23
N GLU A 62 -3.20 6.79 5.34
CA GLU A 62 -2.59 7.78 4.43
C GLU A 62 -2.52 7.28 2.99
N MET A 63 -2.32 5.98 2.79
CA MET A 63 -2.24 5.38 1.47
C MET A 63 -3.62 5.17 0.80
N THR A 64 -4.71 5.25 1.54
CA THR A 64 -6.06 4.91 1.03
C THR A 64 -6.48 5.83 -0.12
N LEU A 65 -6.38 7.15 0.05
CA LEU A 65 -6.73 8.11 -1.00
C LEU A 65 -5.85 8.01 -2.25
N PRO A 66 -4.50 8.02 -2.17
CA PRO A 66 -3.65 7.86 -3.34
C PRO A 66 -3.82 6.49 -4.01
N PHE A 67 -4.13 5.44 -3.24
CA PHE A 67 -4.44 4.11 -3.79
C PHE A 67 -5.70 4.15 -4.67
N ILE A 68 -6.78 4.78 -4.22
CA ILE A 68 -8.03 4.90 -5.01
C ILE A 68 -7.76 5.66 -6.31
N LEU A 69 -7.03 6.77 -6.26
CA LEU A 69 -6.66 7.53 -7.45
C LEU A 69 -5.82 6.71 -8.43
N TRP A 70 -4.84 5.96 -7.91
CA TRP A 70 -4.01 5.08 -8.73
C TRP A 70 -4.84 3.97 -9.40
N LEU A 71 -5.79 3.37 -8.67
CA LEU A 71 -6.69 2.35 -9.19
C LEU A 71 -7.54 2.88 -10.35
N ILE A 72 -8.05 4.11 -10.24
CA ILE A 72 -8.81 4.77 -11.31
C ILE A 72 -7.96 4.91 -12.58
N ILE A 73 -6.72 5.41 -12.44
CA ILE A 73 -5.78 5.56 -13.58
C ILE A 73 -5.47 4.21 -14.22
N PHE A 74 -5.25 3.18 -13.40
CA PHE A 74 -4.97 1.83 -13.86
C PHE A 74 -6.15 1.24 -14.65
N VAL A 75 -7.37 1.36 -14.13
CA VAL A 75 -8.59 0.88 -14.80
C VAL A 75 -8.80 1.61 -16.13
N ILE A 76 -8.65 2.94 -16.17
CA ILE A 76 -8.76 3.71 -17.41
C ILE A 76 -7.73 3.21 -18.44
N SER A 77 -6.48 3.04 -18.02
CA SER A 77 -5.40 2.54 -18.88
C SER A 77 -5.70 1.13 -19.42
N LEU A 78 -6.25 0.24 -18.59
CA LEU A 78 -6.65 -1.11 -18.96
C LEU A 78 -7.80 -1.10 -19.99
N VAL A 79 -8.80 -0.24 -19.81
CA VAL A 79 -9.92 -0.08 -20.74
C VAL A 79 -9.42 0.41 -22.10
N LEU A 80 -8.54 1.40 -22.12
CA LEU A 80 -7.93 1.93 -23.35
C LEU A 80 -7.06 0.88 -24.06
N TYR A 81 -6.28 0.10 -23.31
CA TYR A 81 -5.49 -1.01 -23.85
C TYR A 81 -6.39 -2.06 -24.50
N SER A 82 -7.48 -2.44 -23.82
CA SER A 82 -8.44 -3.44 -24.30
C SER A 82 -9.15 -2.99 -25.58
N LYS A 83 -9.54 -1.71 -25.66
CA LYS A 83 -10.12 -1.12 -26.87
C LYS A 83 -9.13 -1.00 -28.02
N SER A 84 -7.85 -0.74 -27.73
CA SER A 84 -6.79 -0.58 -28.74
C SER A 84 -6.29 -1.92 -29.31
N LYS A 85 -6.72 -3.05 -28.75
CA LYS A 85 -6.35 -4.40 -29.17
C LYS A 85 -7.41 -5.06 -30.06
N LYS A 86 -8.65 -4.53 -30.05
CA LYS A 86 -9.66 -4.78 -31.09
C LYS A 86 -9.33 -3.98 -32.34
#